data_AF-A0A5P9GPH9-F1
#
_entry.id   AF-A0A5P9GPH9-F1
#
_cell.length_a   1.000
_cell.length_b   1.000
_cell.length_c   1.000
_cell.angle_alpha   90.00
_cell.angle_beta   90.00
_cell.angle_gamma   90.00
#
_symmetry.space_group_name_H-M   'P 1'
#
loop_
_entity.id
_entity.type
_entity.pdbx_description
1 polymer ?
#
loop_
_entity_poly.entity_id
_entity_poly.type
_entity_poly.pdbx_seq_one_letter_code
_entity_poly.pdbx_strand_id
1 'polypeptide(L)'
;MIAFRQIKDLTGMTGAALPADFMPKIEALWAMRDTADFTALGLGIATIATILVLRRIAPKVPWMIFVIAAASALAAFQFPSVETVGERYGEMPHGLPMPSLPHFNAEIVAELLPSAFTIAFLVGIESLLSAIVADRMIGASHRSNAELLAQGVANMASPLFGGLPATGAIARTATNVNAGGRTPVAGMIHALTILAFILLAGPLVGSLALPALAGLLMVTAWNMSEPHRFAARLQLPKEELALLVLTAVLTVLVDLTVAIGVGTIIGLALRLRDGKLEAPRWHTPIKLARRRNNGDE
;
A
#
# COMPACT_ATOMS: atom_id res chain seq x y z
N MET A 1 -5.64 -10.94 -1.13
CA MET A 1 -4.64 -11.05 -2.22
C MET A 1 -3.19 -11.04 -1.73
N ILE A 2 -2.71 -9.96 -1.10
CA ILE A 2 -1.30 -9.85 -0.66
C ILE A 2 -0.88 -11.03 0.22
N ALA A 3 -1.63 -11.30 1.29
CA ALA A 3 -1.36 -12.42 2.21
C ALA A 3 -1.18 -13.78 1.49
N PHE A 4 -2.03 -14.09 0.53
CA PHE A 4 -1.94 -15.35 -0.25
C PHE A 4 -0.66 -15.44 -1.08
N ARG A 5 -0.22 -14.33 -1.67
CA ARG A 5 1.07 -14.30 -2.39
C ARG A 5 2.24 -14.55 -1.44
N GLN A 6 2.16 -14.07 -0.20
CA GLN A 6 3.20 -14.26 0.80
C GLN A 6 3.27 -15.70 1.32
N ILE A 7 2.25 -16.54 1.12
CA ILE A 7 2.27 -17.94 1.60
C ILE A 7 3.46 -18.68 1.02
N LYS A 8 3.72 -18.55 -0.29
CA LYS A 8 4.86 -19.21 -0.96
C LYS A 8 6.19 -18.87 -0.29
N ASP A 9 6.42 -17.59 -0.02
CA ASP A 9 7.68 -17.08 0.53
C ASP A 9 7.80 -17.38 2.02
N LEU A 10 6.67 -17.37 2.74
CA LEU A 10 6.59 -17.74 4.15
C LEU A 10 6.93 -19.22 4.37
N THR A 11 6.48 -20.10 3.49
CA THR A 11 6.70 -21.56 3.59
C THR A 11 7.96 -22.02 2.85
N GLY A 12 8.71 -21.11 2.21
CA GLY A 12 9.89 -21.48 1.42
C GLY A 12 9.59 -22.37 0.21
N MET A 13 8.35 -22.35 -0.30
CA MET A 13 7.97 -23.18 -1.45
C MET A 13 8.72 -22.75 -2.71
N THR A 14 9.30 -23.74 -3.40
CA THR A 14 10.01 -23.56 -4.66
C THR A 14 9.11 -23.79 -5.86
N GLY A 15 9.41 -23.14 -6.99
CA GLY A 15 8.68 -23.31 -8.25
C GLY A 15 8.40 -22.00 -8.99
N ALA A 16 7.58 -22.09 -10.04
CA ALA A 16 7.24 -20.97 -10.92
C ALA A 16 6.62 -19.77 -10.17
N ALA A 17 6.66 -18.59 -10.79
CA ALA A 17 5.99 -17.41 -10.28
C ALA A 17 4.48 -17.68 -10.13
N LEU A 18 3.90 -17.18 -9.03
CA LEU A 18 2.47 -17.33 -8.80
C LEU A 18 1.68 -16.53 -9.84
N PRO A 19 0.58 -17.10 -10.39
CA PRO A 19 -0.33 -16.36 -11.25
C PRO A 19 -0.86 -15.08 -10.59
N ALA A 20 -1.21 -14.08 -11.41
CA ALA A 20 -1.81 -12.84 -10.93
C ALA A 20 -3.19 -13.08 -10.31
N ASP A 21 -4.01 -13.87 -11.01
CA ASP A 21 -5.39 -14.20 -10.63
C ASP A 21 -5.45 -15.05 -9.36
N PHE A 22 -6.56 -14.95 -8.64
CA PHE A 22 -6.69 -15.58 -7.33
C PHE A 22 -6.89 -17.10 -7.39
N MET A 23 -7.78 -17.59 -8.25
CA MET A 23 -8.08 -19.03 -8.33
C MET A 23 -6.87 -19.86 -8.80
N PRO A 24 -6.20 -19.52 -9.92
CA PRO A 24 -5.02 -20.25 -10.36
C PRO A 24 -3.86 -20.18 -9.35
N LYS A 25 -3.80 -19.10 -8.55
CA LYS A 25 -2.81 -18.96 -7.49
C LYS A 25 -3.04 -19.93 -6.33
N ILE A 26 -4.28 -20.20 -5.95
CA ILE A 26 -4.58 -21.22 -4.93
C ILE A 26 -4.17 -22.60 -5.45
N GLU A 27 -4.50 -22.92 -6.70
CA GLU A 27 -4.13 -24.19 -7.32
C GLU A 27 -2.60 -24.36 -7.41
N ALA A 28 -1.88 -23.30 -7.80
CA ALA A 28 -0.42 -23.30 -7.83
C ALA A 28 0.20 -23.50 -6.44
N LEU A 29 -0.33 -22.83 -5.41
CA LEU A 29 0.12 -23.02 -4.02
C LEU A 29 -0.15 -24.45 -3.54
N TRP A 30 -1.30 -25.01 -3.88
CA TRP A 30 -1.65 -26.39 -3.53
C TRP A 30 -0.76 -27.42 -4.23
N ALA A 31 -0.41 -27.18 -5.50
CA ALA A 31 0.49 -28.03 -6.26
C ALA A 31 1.92 -28.02 -5.69
N MET A 32 2.39 -26.89 -5.15
CA MET A 32 3.72 -26.72 -4.56
C MET A 32 3.79 -27.11 -3.08
N ARG A 33 2.71 -27.61 -2.47
CA ARG A 33 2.65 -27.86 -1.02
C ARG A 33 3.73 -28.82 -0.51
N ASP A 34 4.15 -29.77 -1.36
CA ASP A 34 5.11 -30.82 -1.01
C ASP A 34 6.57 -30.29 -1.01
N THR A 35 6.81 -29.07 -1.54
CA THR A 35 8.13 -28.42 -1.54
C THR A 35 8.31 -27.42 -0.39
N ALA A 36 7.37 -27.38 0.57
CA ALA A 36 7.45 -26.48 1.71
C ALA A 36 8.65 -26.81 2.62
N ASP A 37 9.42 -25.79 2.99
CA ASP A 37 10.48 -25.87 3.98
C ASP A 37 9.95 -25.45 5.36
N PHE A 38 9.98 -26.39 6.31
CA PHE A 38 9.57 -26.13 7.69
C PHE A 38 10.49 -25.13 8.41
N THR A 39 11.74 -25.01 7.98
CA THR A 39 12.70 -24.05 8.55
C THR A 39 12.32 -22.63 8.16
N ALA A 40 12.07 -22.40 6.88
CA ALA A 40 11.51 -21.14 6.37
C ALA A 40 10.19 -20.78 7.06
N LEU A 41 9.26 -21.73 7.17
CA LEU A 41 7.98 -21.53 7.86
C LEU A 41 8.17 -21.15 9.33
N GLY A 42 9.04 -21.86 10.04
CA GLY A 42 9.37 -21.60 11.43
C GLY A 42 9.94 -20.20 11.64
N LEU A 43 10.90 -19.79 10.79
CA LEU A 43 11.50 -18.45 10.82
C LEU A 43 10.45 -17.35 10.54
N GLY A 44 9.59 -17.58 9.54
CA GLY A 44 8.51 -16.65 9.18
C GLY A 44 7.49 -16.47 10.31
N ILE A 45 7.03 -17.57 10.92
CA ILE A 45 6.11 -17.53 12.07
C ILE A 45 6.77 -16.87 13.28
N ALA A 46 8.02 -17.20 13.58
CA ALA A 46 8.77 -16.57 14.67
C ALA A 46 8.92 -15.06 14.45
N THR A 47 9.17 -14.64 13.21
CA THR A 47 9.22 -13.23 12.82
C THR A 47 7.88 -12.54 13.07
N ILE A 48 6.76 -13.14 12.64
CA ILE A 48 5.41 -12.63 12.90
C ILE A 48 5.16 -12.47 14.40
N ALA A 49 5.41 -13.53 15.18
CA ALA A 49 5.20 -13.54 16.63
C ALA A 49 6.01 -12.44 17.32
N THR A 50 7.29 -12.30 16.95
CA THR A 50 8.19 -11.28 17.49
C THR A 50 7.70 -9.87 17.17
N ILE A 51 7.29 -9.61 15.92
CA ILE A 51 6.73 -8.30 15.53
C ILE A 51 5.49 -7.97 16.36
N LEU A 52 4.57 -8.93 16.55
CA LEU A 52 3.33 -8.71 17.30
C LEU A 52 3.59 -8.44 18.79
N VAL A 53 4.51 -9.19 19.41
CA VAL A 53 4.88 -9.01 20.82
C VAL A 53 5.58 -7.67 21.04
N LEU A 54 6.61 -7.34 20.24
CA LEU A 54 7.38 -6.11 20.42
C LEU A 54 6.56 -4.85 20.15
N ARG A 55 5.64 -4.89 19.18
CA ARG A 55 4.71 -3.76 18.95
C ARG A 55 3.80 -3.50 20.15
N ARG A 56 3.51 -4.51 20.96
CA ARG A 56 2.72 -4.35 22.19
C ARG A 56 3.53 -3.79 23.35
N ILE A 57 4.81 -4.16 23.46
CA ILE A 57 5.69 -3.73 24.56
C ILE A 57 6.16 -2.28 24.36
N ALA A 58 6.57 -1.91 23.14
CA ALA A 58 7.20 -0.62 22.88
C ALA A 58 6.76 -0.02 21.52
N PRO A 59 5.50 0.44 21.39
CA PRO A 59 4.91 0.82 20.09
C PRO A 59 5.60 1.99 19.38
N LYS A 60 6.44 2.77 20.05
CA LYS A 60 7.13 3.94 19.49
C LYS A 60 8.42 3.62 18.72
N VAL A 61 8.98 2.42 18.89
CA VAL A 61 10.24 2.02 18.26
C VAL A 61 9.95 1.32 16.93
N PRO A 62 10.74 1.56 15.86
CA PRO A 62 10.56 0.92 14.56
C PRO A 62 11.02 -0.56 14.55
N TRP A 63 10.39 -1.41 15.36
CA TRP A 63 10.79 -2.80 15.58
C TRP A 63 10.87 -3.64 14.31
N MET A 64 10.05 -3.34 13.30
CA MET A 64 10.00 -4.12 12.06
C MET A 64 11.38 -4.24 11.40
N ILE A 65 12.15 -3.14 11.34
CA ILE A 65 13.49 -3.15 10.73
C ILE A 65 14.43 -4.05 11.52
N PHE A 66 14.45 -3.89 12.86
CA PHE A 66 15.31 -4.67 13.74
C PHE A 66 14.98 -6.16 13.75
N VAL A 67 13.70 -6.51 13.76
CA VAL A 67 13.27 -7.92 13.73
C VAL A 67 13.69 -8.57 12.41
N ILE A 68 13.49 -7.89 11.27
CA ILE A 68 13.86 -8.44 9.97
C ILE A 68 15.38 -8.57 9.85
N ALA A 69 16.13 -7.58 10.30
CA ALA A 69 17.60 -7.65 10.31
C ALA A 69 18.09 -8.81 11.19
N ALA A 70 17.54 -8.96 12.40
CA ALA A 70 17.91 -10.06 13.31
C ALA A 70 17.50 -11.43 12.78
N ALA A 71 16.30 -11.57 12.22
CA ALA A 71 15.83 -12.81 11.61
C ALA A 71 16.67 -13.20 10.38
N SER A 72 17.05 -12.22 9.56
CA SER A 72 17.90 -12.44 8.38
C SER A 72 19.33 -12.80 8.80
N ALA A 73 19.89 -12.16 9.83
CA ALA A 73 21.18 -12.54 10.39
C ALA A 73 21.14 -13.97 10.95
N LEU A 74 20.09 -14.32 11.72
CA LEU A 74 19.92 -15.67 12.24
C LEU A 74 19.83 -16.71 11.11
N ALA A 75 19.08 -16.41 10.05
CA ALA A 75 18.99 -17.27 8.87
C ALA A 75 20.37 -17.48 8.21
N ALA A 76 21.14 -16.40 8.03
CA ALA A 76 22.47 -16.48 7.43
C ALA A 76 23.45 -17.37 8.22
N PHE A 77 23.34 -17.42 9.56
CA PHE A 77 24.25 -18.22 10.39
C PHE A 77 23.76 -19.64 10.68
N GLN A 78 22.46 -19.85 10.81
CA GLN A 78 21.90 -21.12 11.30
C GLN A 78 21.03 -21.86 10.30
N PHE A 79 20.54 -21.19 9.25
CA PHE A 79 19.57 -21.76 8.32
C PHE A 79 19.95 -21.45 6.86
N PRO A 80 21.05 -22.05 6.34
CA PRO A 80 21.53 -21.80 4.97
C PRO A 80 20.57 -22.30 3.88
N SER A 81 19.54 -23.08 4.23
CA SER A 81 18.47 -23.48 3.30
C SER A 81 17.45 -22.37 3.03
N VAL A 82 17.43 -21.31 3.85
CA VAL A 82 16.45 -20.23 3.72
C VAL A 82 16.86 -19.29 2.59
N GLU A 83 16.00 -19.22 1.57
CA GLU A 83 16.23 -18.38 0.42
C GLU A 83 16.21 -16.88 0.79
N THR A 84 17.21 -16.17 0.28
CA THR A 84 17.39 -14.72 0.47
C THR A 84 16.94 -13.94 -0.76
N VAL A 85 16.77 -12.62 -0.61
CA VAL A 85 16.39 -11.77 -1.75
C VAL A 85 17.45 -11.79 -2.85
N GLY A 86 18.74 -11.82 -2.49
CA GLY A 86 19.84 -11.86 -3.46
C GLY A 86 19.89 -13.17 -4.25
N GLU A 87 19.62 -14.30 -3.61
CA GLU A 87 19.56 -15.60 -4.31
C GLU A 87 18.40 -15.67 -5.30
N ARG A 88 17.25 -15.08 -4.94
CA ARG A 88 16.06 -15.12 -5.80
C ARG A 88 16.09 -14.12 -6.95
N TYR A 89 16.54 -12.90 -6.68
CA TYR A 89 16.43 -11.77 -7.61
C TYR A 89 17.78 -11.32 -8.19
N GLY A 90 18.88 -11.93 -7.76
CA GLY A 90 20.23 -11.61 -8.22
C GLY A 90 20.85 -10.40 -7.51
N GLU A 91 21.93 -9.88 -8.10
CA GLU A 91 22.61 -8.69 -7.59
C GLU A 91 21.70 -7.46 -7.67
N MET A 92 21.64 -6.73 -6.57
CA MET A 92 20.84 -5.51 -6.50
C MET A 92 21.64 -4.32 -7.00
N PRO A 93 21.02 -3.39 -7.74
CA PRO A 93 21.67 -2.15 -8.15
C PRO A 93 22.22 -1.42 -6.91
N HIS A 94 23.52 -1.13 -6.94
CA HIS A 94 24.18 -0.36 -5.88
C HIS A 94 24.28 1.11 -6.29
N GLY A 95 23.92 2.01 -5.37
CA GLY A 95 24.03 3.46 -5.55
C GLY A 95 22.71 4.15 -5.92
N LEU A 96 22.81 5.44 -6.25
CA LEU A 96 21.67 6.23 -6.70
C LEU A 96 21.29 5.83 -8.13
N PRO A 97 20.02 5.51 -8.41
CA PRO A 97 19.58 5.30 -9.78
C PRO A 97 19.78 6.60 -10.58
N MET A 98 20.48 6.53 -11.69
CA MET A 98 20.61 7.66 -12.61
C MET A 98 19.31 7.80 -13.41
N PRO A 99 18.86 9.03 -13.69
CA PRO A 99 17.63 9.23 -14.44
C PRO A 99 17.77 8.65 -15.86
N SER A 100 16.85 7.76 -16.22
CA SER A 100 16.76 7.15 -17.55
C SER A 100 15.37 7.37 -18.12
N LEU A 101 15.30 7.73 -19.40
CA LEU A 101 14.02 7.82 -20.09
C LEU A 101 13.50 6.41 -20.39
N PRO A 102 12.25 6.08 -20.02
CA PRO A 102 11.66 4.80 -20.38
C PRO A 102 11.49 4.70 -21.90
N HIS A 103 11.51 3.48 -22.43
CA HIS A 103 11.25 3.24 -23.85
C HIS A 103 9.81 3.60 -24.19
N PHE A 104 9.65 4.59 -25.08
CA PHE A 104 8.36 4.99 -25.61
C PHE A 104 8.18 4.44 -27.02
N ASN A 105 7.16 3.61 -27.21
CA ASN A 105 6.64 3.27 -28.52
C ASN A 105 5.09 3.34 -28.47
N ALA A 106 4.46 3.53 -29.62
CA ALA A 106 3.00 3.68 -29.66
C ALA A 106 2.27 2.38 -29.25
N GLU A 107 2.88 1.23 -29.50
CA GLU A 107 2.33 -0.10 -29.19
C GLU A 107 2.26 -0.36 -27.68
N ILE A 108 3.35 -0.17 -26.93
CA ILE A 108 3.40 -0.26 -25.46
C ILE A 108 2.46 0.77 -24.84
N VAL A 109 2.40 1.98 -25.40
CA VAL A 109 1.45 2.99 -24.90
C VAL A 109 0.02 2.48 -25.03
N ALA A 110 -0.38 1.98 -26.21
CA ALA A 110 -1.73 1.45 -26.43
C ALA A 110 -2.03 0.22 -25.54
N GLU A 111 -1.04 -0.67 -25.36
CA GLU A 111 -1.16 -1.88 -24.52
C GLU A 111 -1.31 -1.54 -23.03
N LEU A 112 -0.50 -0.61 -22.52
CA LEU A 112 -0.47 -0.27 -21.09
C LEU A 112 -1.48 0.82 -20.70
N LEU A 113 -2.09 1.51 -21.66
CA LEU A 113 -3.02 2.61 -21.41
C LEU A 113 -4.17 2.23 -20.44
N PRO A 114 -4.85 1.07 -20.58
CA PRO A 114 -5.93 0.69 -19.67
C PRO A 114 -5.45 0.51 -18.22
N SER A 115 -4.28 -0.12 -18.05
CA SER A 115 -3.65 -0.31 -16.74
C SER A 115 -3.18 1.02 -16.15
N ALA A 116 -2.63 1.91 -16.98
CA ALA A 116 -2.19 3.24 -16.56
C ALA A 116 -3.36 4.10 -16.05
N PHE A 117 -4.51 4.10 -16.75
CA PHE A 117 -5.73 4.78 -16.30
C PHE A 117 -6.25 4.22 -14.97
N THR A 118 -6.25 2.89 -14.84
CA THR A 118 -6.65 2.20 -13.61
C THR A 118 -5.78 2.63 -12.43
N ILE A 119 -4.45 2.60 -12.60
CA ILE A 119 -3.50 2.99 -11.56
C ILE A 119 -3.66 4.47 -11.23
N ALA A 120 -3.78 5.35 -12.23
CA ALA A 120 -3.95 6.78 -12.01
C ALA A 120 -5.24 7.09 -11.21
N PHE A 121 -6.33 6.40 -11.53
CA PHE A 121 -7.60 6.54 -10.81
C PHE A 121 -7.48 6.05 -9.36
N LEU A 122 -6.88 4.88 -9.14
CA LEU A 122 -6.65 4.32 -7.80
C LEU A 122 -5.77 5.25 -6.95
N VAL A 123 -4.63 5.68 -7.50
CA VAL A 123 -3.69 6.63 -6.86
C VAL A 123 -4.41 7.92 -6.50
N GLY A 124 -5.21 8.46 -7.41
CA GLY A 124 -5.99 9.68 -7.16
C GLY A 124 -6.97 9.53 -6.00
N ILE A 125 -7.73 8.43 -5.97
CA ILE A 125 -8.67 8.13 -4.88
C ILE A 125 -7.92 8.00 -3.55
N GLU A 126 -6.88 7.17 -3.50
CA GLU A 126 -6.13 6.94 -2.27
C GLU A 126 -5.47 8.21 -1.75
N SER A 127 -4.92 9.04 -2.63
CA SER A 127 -4.30 10.31 -2.23
C SER A 127 -5.32 11.28 -1.66
N LEU A 128 -6.48 11.42 -2.29
CA LEU A 128 -7.55 12.29 -1.79
C LEU A 128 -8.14 11.77 -0.47
N LEU A 129 -8.33 10.45 -0.34
CA LEU A 129 -8.78 9.86 0.94
C LEU A 129 -7.76 10.09 2.05
N SER A 130 -6.46 9.95 1.75
CA SER A 130 -5.36 10.26 2.67
C SER A 130 -5.36 11.73 3.09
N ALA A 131 -5.54 12.64 2.13
CA ALA A 131 -5.63 14.08 2.39
C ALA A 131 -6.85 14.43 3.26
N ILE A 132 -8.03 13.84 3.00
CA ILE A 132 -9.24 14.05 3.80
C ILE A 132 -9.04 13.56 5.25
N VAL A 133 -8.39 12.42 5.45
CA VAL A 133 -8.09 11.92 6.80
C VAL A 133 -7.13 12.86 7.51
N ALA A 134 -6.07 13.32 6.83
CA ALA A 134 -5.12 14.28 7.39
C ALA A 134 -5.78 15.60 7.78
N ASP A 135 -6.59 16.17 6.88
CA ASP A 135 -7.37 17.39 7.08
C ASP A 135 -8.23 17.32 8.35
N ARG A 136 -8.92 16.19 8.56
CA ARG A 136 -9.72 15.96 9.78
C ARG A 136 -8.88 15.90 11.04
N MET A 137 -7.66 15.36 10.96
CA MET A 137 -6.77 15.25 12.13
C MET A 137 -6.18 16.60 12.55
N ILE A 138 -5.96 17.52 11.60
CA ILE A 138 -5.34 18.83 11.87
C ILE A 138 -6.33 20.01 11.82
N GLY A 139 -7.58 19.77 11.46
CA GLY A 139 -8.60 20.81 11.30
C GLY A 139 -8.33 21.75 10.12
N ALA A 140 -7.79 21.22 9.02
CA ALA A 140 -7.44 22.00 7.82
C ALA A 140 -8.22 21.52 6.58
N SER A 141 -7.89 22.11 5.43
CA SER A 141 -8.44 21.74 4.13
C SER A 141 -7.36 21.72 3.07
N HIS A 142 -7.26 20.62 2.32
CA HIS A 142 -6.42 20.53 1.13
C HIS A 142 -7.12 21.11 -0.10
N ARG A 143 -6.35 21.33 -1.17
CA ARG A 143 -6.87 21.63 -2.51
C ARG A 143 -6.78 20.37 -3.38
N SER A 144 -7.90 19.72 -3.68
CA SER A 144 -7.92 18.43 -4.39
C SER A 144 -7.24 18.49 -5.77
N ASN A 145 -7.44 19.56 -6.54
CA ASN A 145 -6.76 19.73 -7.83
C ASN A 145 -5.23 19.83 -7.69
N ALA A 146 -4.75 20.48 -6.63
CA ALA A 146 -3.32 20.59 -6.38
C ALA A 146 -2.72 19.24 -5.96
N GLU A 147 -3.48 18.44 -5.19
CA GLU A 147 -3.09 17.09 -4.80
C GLU A 147 -2.98 16.17 -6.01
N LEU A 148 -3.98 16.18 -6.90
CA LEU A 148 -3.96 15.38 -8.13
C LEU A 148 -2.82 15.80 -9.08
N LEU A 149 -2.56 17.10 -9.21
CA LEU A 149 -1.42 17.60 -10.00
C LEU A 149 -0.09 17.12 -9.40
N ALA A 150 0.07 17.20 -8.08
CA ALA A 150 1.27 16.73 -7.39
C ALA A 150 1.48 15.22 -7.58
N GLN A 151 0.42 14.42 -7.48
CA GLN A 151 0.48 12.98 -7.77
C GLN A 151 0.87 12.71 -9.22
N GLY A 152 0.31 13.46 -10.18
CA GLY A 152 0.68 13.34 -11.59
C GLY A 152 2.17 13.62 -11.82
N VAL A 153 2.70 14.72 -11.26
CA VAL A 153 4.13 15.06 -11.35
C VAL A 153 5.00 13.98 -10.69
N ALA A 154 4.63 13.51 -9.50
CA ALA A 154 5.37 12.46 -8.81
C ALA A 154 5.40 11.15 -9.61
N ASN A 155 4.28 10.77 -10.24
CA ASN A 155 4.18 9.55 -11.04
C ASN A 155 4.80 9.66 -12.44
N MET A 156 5.00 10.88 -12.97
CA MET A 156 5.86 11.11 -14.14
C MET A 156 7.35 11.07 -13.79
N ALA A 157 7.73 11.55 -12.61
CA ALA A 157 9.12 11.58 -12.16
C ALA A 157 9.63 10.23 -11.65
N SER A 158 8.81 9.47 -10.92
CA SER A 158 9.15 8.17 -10.32
C SER A 158 9.79 7.18 -11.31
N PRO A 159 9.19 6.88 -12.49
CA PRO A 159 9.75 5.90 -13.42
C PRO A 159 11.10 6.32 -14.02
N LEU A 160 11.44 7.63 -14.03
CA LEU A 160 12.75 8.09 -14.49
C LEU A 160 13.89 7.53 -13.63
N PHE A 161 13.60 7.22 -12.36
CA PHE A 161 14.56 6.64 -11.41
C PHE A 161 14.29 5.15 -11.15
N GLY A 162 13.52 4.48 -12.02
CA GLY A 162 13.12 3.08 -11.83
C GLY A 162 12.09 2.87 -10.70
N GLY A 163 11.43 3.94 -10.27
CA GLY A 163 10.45 3.90 -9.19
C GLY A 163 9.09 3.34 -9.62
N LEU A 164 8.38 2.78 -8.64
CA LEU A 164 6.99 2.35 -8.80
C LEU A 164 6.03 3.55 -8.70
N PRO A 165 4.76 3.42 -9.13
CA PRO A 165 3.75 4.44 -8.93
C PRO A 165 3.66 4.88 -7.47
N ALA A 166 3.66 6.19 -7.25
CA ALA A 166 3.56 6.82 -5.94
C ALA A 166 2.08 7.10 -5.60
N THR A 167 1.69 6.92 -4.34
CA THR A 167 0.34 7.19 -3.84
C THR A 167 0.38 7.73 -2.41
N GLY A 168 -0.70 8.39 -2.00
CA GLY A 168 -0.92 8.79 -0.61
C GLY A 168 -1.17 7.57 0.27
N ALA A 169 -0.47 7.48 1.41
CA ALA A 169 -0.63 6.36 2.35
C ALA A 169 -1.25 6.84 3.66
N ILE A 170 -2.55 6.61 3.83
CA ILE A 170 -3.36 7.07 4.98
C ILE A 170 -2.66 6.80 6.31
N ALA A 171 -2.16 5.58 6.51
CA ALA A 171 -1.51 5.17 7.75
C ALA A 171 -0.20 5.95 8.04
N ARG A 172 0.62 6.22 7.00
CA ARG A 172 1.86 7.00 7.15
C ARG A 172 1.53 8.46 7.42
N THR A 173 0.56 9.03 6.70
CA THR A 173 0.11 10.40 6.91
C THR A 173 -0.42 10.59 8.33
N ALA A 174 -1.29 9.69 8.80
CA ALA A 174 -1.81 9.73 10.16
C ALA A 174 -0.71 9.63 11.22
N THR A 175 0.27 8.72 11.02
CA THR A 175 1.42 8.58 11.93
C THR A 175 2.26 9.86 11.95
N ASN A 176 2.53 10.46 10.79
CA ASN A 176 3.27 11.71 10.67
C ASN A 176 2.55 12.87 11.38
N VAL A 177 1.24 13.00 11.20
CA VAL A 177 0.42 14.02 11.87
C VAL A 177 0.42 13.81 13.39
N ASN A 178 0.27 12.57 13.86
CA ASN A 178 0.31 12.23 15.29
C ASN A 178 1.69 12.48 15.90
N ALA A 179 2.76 12.39 15.11
CA ALA A 179 4.11 12.77 15.51
C ALA A 179 4.35 14.30 15.52
N GLY A 180 3.34 15.10 15.18
CA GLY A 180 3.41 16.57 15.15
C GLY A 180 3.76 17.17 13.79
N GLY A 181 3.88 16.35 12.74
CA GLY A 181 4.13 16.82 11.37
C GLY A 181 2.97 17.68 10.86
N ARG A 182 3.26 18.94 10.51
CA ARG A 182 2.26 19.91 10.02
C ARG A 182 2.65 20.64 8.74
N THR A 183 3.86 20.45 8.25
CA THR A 183 4.38 21.13 7.05
C THR A 183 4.89 20.10 6.04
N PRO A 184 5.00 20.46 4.74
CA PRO A 184 5.57 19.58 3.71
C PRO A 184 7.01 19.14 4.00
N VAL A 185 7.73 19.88 4.85
CA VAL A 185 9.11 19.57 5.27
C VAL A 185 9.19 18.20 5.96
N ALA A 186 8.15 17.79 6.69
CA ALA A 186 8.11 16.45 7.30
C ALA A 186 8.19 15.33 6.24
N GLY A 187 7.50 15.52 5.11
CA GLY A 187 7.58 14.59 3.98
C GLY A 187 8.95 14.58 3.30
N MET A 188 9.57 15.77 3.15
CA MET A 188 10.93 15.87 2.60
C MET A 188 11.97 15.17 3.49
N ILE A 189 11.89 15.37 4.81
CA ILE A 189 12.75 14.68 5.78
C ILE A 189 12.53 13.17 5.71
N HIS A 190 11.27 12.71 5.60
CA HIS A 190 10.97 11.29 5.46
C HIS A 190 11.59 10.70 4.18
N ALA A 191 11.47 11.38 3.04
CA ALA A 191 12.08 10.95 1.78
C ALA A 191 13.61 10.90 1.87
N LEU A 192 14.25 11.92 2.44
CA LEU A 192 15.70 11.96 2.67
C LEU A 192 16.15 10.85 3.63
N THR A 193 15.36 10.54 4.66
CA THR A 193 15.65 9.46 5.61
C THR A 193 15.60 8.10 4.92
N ILE A 194 14.58 7.86 4.09
CA ILE A 194 14.48 6.63 3.29
C ILE A 194 15.66 6.55 2.32
N LEU A 195 16.01 7.65 1.65
CA LEU A 195 17.15 7.68 0.73
C LEU A 195 18.46 7.34 1.45
N ALA A 196 18.74 7.97 2.60
CA ALA A 196 19.91 7.66 3.41
C ALA A 196 19.92 6.19 3.84
N PHE A 197 18.77 5.64 4.24
CA PHE A 197 18.65 4.24 4.61
C PHE A 197 18.95 3.31 3.43
N ILE A 198 18.43 3.59 2.24
CA ILE A 198 18.70 2.80 1.03
C ILE A 198 20.19 2.84 0.67
N LEU A 199 20.84 4.00 0.79
CA LEU A 199 22.27 4.12 0.49
C LEU A 199 23.16 3.40 1.50
N LEU A 200 22.79 3.39 2.78
CA LEU A 200 23.56 2.73 3.84
C LEU A 200 23.27 1.23 3.93
N ALA A 201 22.00 0.83 3.82
CA ALA A 201 21.55 -0.55 3.98
C ALA A 201 21.44 -1.31 2.66
N GLY A 202 21.63 -0.66 1.50
CA GLY A 202 21.56 -1.26 0.16
C GLY A 202 22.33 -2.58 0.02
N PRO A 203 23.61 -2.67 0.45
CA PRO A 203 24.37 -3.92 0.40
C PRO A 203 23.77 -5.06 1.25
N LEU A 204 22.98 -4.73 2.27
CA LEU A 204 22.34 -5.72 3.15
C LEU A 204 20.99 -6.20 2.61
N VAL A 205 20.41 -5.56 1.60
CA VAL A 205 19.09 -5.94 1.09
C VAL A 205 19.13 -7.34 0.48
N GLY A 206 20.25 -7.71 -0.16
CA GLY A 206 20.46 -9.05 -0.71
C GLY A 206 20.44 -10.17 0.32
N SER A 207 20.88 -9.91 1.56
CA SER A 207 20.93 -10.90 2.63
C SER A 207 19.64 -11.02 3.43
N LEU A 208 18.58 -10.28 3.06
CA LEU A 208 17.30 -10.38 3.74
C LEU A 208 16.65 -11.74 3.48
N ALA A 209 16.23 -12.42 4.54
CA ALA A 209 15.54 -13.70 4.43
C ALA A 209 14.11 -13.49 3.91
N LEU A 210 13.74 -14.19 2.83
CA LEU A 210 12.41 -14.08 2.23
C LEU A 210 11.27 -14.45 3.20
N PRO A 211 11.38 -15.49 4.04
CA PRO A 211 10.33 -15.82 5.00
C PRO A 211 10.11 -14.73 6.06
N ALA A 212 11.16 -14.00 6.44
CA ALA A 212 11.05 -12.87 7.36
C ALA A 212 10.31 -11.69 6.72
N LEU A 213 10.61 -11.38 5.45
CA LEU A 213 9.88 -10.38 4.67
C LEU A 213 8.42 -10.78 4.45
N ALA A 214 8.17 -12.04 4.12
CA ALA A 214 6.83 -12.59 3.98
C ALA A 214 6.03 -12.48 5.28
N GLY A 215 6.66 -12.75 6.42
CA GLY A 215 6.09 -12.57 7.75
C GLY A 215 5.73 -11.11 8.04
N LEU A 216 6.62 -10.16 7.75
CA LEU A 216 6.31 -8.73 7.82
C LEU A 216 5.09 -8.39 6.96
N LEU A 217 5.07 -8.83 5.70
CA LEU A 217 4.01 -8.53 4.75
C LEU A 217 2.67 -9.18 5.13
N MET A 218 2.70 -10.33 5.81
CA MET A 218 1.52 -10.95 6.40
C MET A 218 0.95 -10.09 7.53
N VAL A 219 1.82 -9.58 8.42
CA VAL A 219 1.41 -8.68 9.50
C VAL A 219 0.87 -7.37 8.95
N THR A 220 1.48 -6.78 7.91
CA THR A 220 0.96 -5.55 7.30
C THR A 220 -0.39 -5.80 6.63
N ALA A 221 -0.55 -6.89 5.88
CA ALA A 221 -1.83 -7.28 5.27
C ALA A 221 -2.93 -7.49 6.33
N TRP A 222 -2.61 -8.16 7.43
CA TRP A 222 -3.55 -8.34 8.55
C TRP A 222 -3.98 -7.01 9.16
N ASN A 223 -3.04 -6.08 9.39
CA ASN A 223 -3.35 -4.77 9.95
C ASN A 223 -4.18 -3.91 9.00
N MET A 224 -3.90 -3.94 7.69
CA MET A 224 -4.67 -3.21 6.68
C MET A 224 -6.11 -3.69 6.56
N SER A 225 -6.39 -4.95 6.95
CA SER A 225 -7.76 -5.48 6.99
C SER A 225 -8.62 -4.80 8.08
N GLU A 226 -7.99 -4.18 9.08
CA GLU A 226 -8.63 -3.64 10.30
C GLU A 226 -9.53 -4.68 11.02
N PRO A 227 -8.99 -5.83 11.43
CA PRO A 227 -9.77 -6.94 11.97
C PRO A 227 -10.58 -6.56 13.22
N HIS A 228 -10.06 -5.62 14.01
CA HIS A 228 -10.72 -5.06 15.20
C HIS A 228 -12.05 -4.34 14.88
N ARG A 229 -12.29 -3.93 13.63
CA ARG A 229 -13.54 -3.30 13.18
C ARG A 229 -14.51 -4.28 12.53
N PHE A 230 -14.14 -5.55 12.36
CA PHE A 230 -15.01 -6.53 11.68
C PHE A 230 -16.36 -6.69 12.37
N ALA A 231 -16.38 -6.78 13.70
CA ALA A 231 -17.62 -6.87 14.46
C ALA A 231 -18.55 -5.68 14.22
N ALA A 232 -17.99 -4.46 14.16
CA ALA A 232 -18.76 -3.26 13.84
C ALA A 232 -19.25 -3.25 12.39
N ARG A 233 -18.43 -3.74 11.43
CA ARG A 233 -18.83 -3.86 10.01
C ARG A 233 -19.98 -4.86 9.82
N LEU A 234 -20.04 -5.93 10.61
CA LEU A 234 -21.15 -6.90 10.58
C LEU A 234 -22.47 -6.33 11.12
N GLN A 235 -22.43 -5.21 11.84
CA GLN A 235 -23.61 -4.51 12.34
C GLN A 235 -24.13 -3.44 11.36
N LEU A 236 -23.52 -3.29 10.18
CA LEU A 236 -23.97 -2.36 9.16
C LEU A 236 -25.37 -2.74 8.64
N PRO A 237 -26.14 -1.77 8.09
CA PRO A 237 -27.36 -2.06 7.35
C PRO A 237 -27.11 -3.12 6.28
N LYS A 238 -28.09 -4.01 6.04
CA LYS A 238 -27.94 -5.18 5.15
C LYS A 238 -27.39 -4.80 3.77
N GLU A 239 -27.77 -3.64 3.25
CA GLU A 239 -27.37 -3.16 1.92
C GLU A 239 -25.93 -2.67 1.88
N GLU A 240 -25.48 -1.96 2.92
CA GLU A 240 -24.09 -1.54 3.07
C GLU A 240 -23.17 -2.75 3.29
N LEU A 241 -23.64 -3.74 4.07
CA LEU A 241 -22.92 -4.99 4.25
C LEU A 241 -22.87 -5.80 2.95
N ALA A 242 -23.97 -5.88 2.20
CA ALA A 242 -24.00 -6.54 0.90
C ALA A 242 -23.04 -5.88 -0.10
N LEU A 243 -22.99 -4.54 -0.14
CA LEU A 243 -22.05 -3.80 -0.97
C LEU A 243 -20.59 -4.09 -0.55
N LEU A 244 -20.31 -4.13 0.75
CA LEU A 244 -18.97 -4.45 1.27
C LEU A 244 -18.54 -5.87 0.85
N VAL A 245 -19.42 -6.87 1.03
CA VAL A 245 -19.12 -8.26 0.67
C VAL A 245 -18.96 -8.38 -0.84
N LEU A 246 -19.84 -7.77 -1.63
CA LEU A 246 -19.77 -7.79 -3.09
C LEU A 246 -18.45 -7.20 -3.59
N THR A 247 -18.09 -6.01 -3.10
CA THR A 247 -16.83 -5.34 -3.51
C THR A 247 -15.60 -6.14 -3.08
N ALA A 248 -15.61 -6.74 -1.89
CA ALA A 248 -14.54 -7.62 -1.44
C ALA A 248 -14.40 -8.87 -2.33
N VAL A 249 -15.52 -9.51 -2.67
CA VAL A 249 -15.53 -10.71 -3.55
C VAL A 249 -15.05 -10.35 -4.95
N LEU A 250 -15.55 -9.26 -5.55
CA LEU A 250 -15.11 -8.81 -6.87
C LEU A 250 -13.60 -8.49 -6.89
N THR A 251 -13.08 -7.85 -5.84
CA THR A 251 -11.65 -7.52 -5.75
C THR A 251 -10.77 -8.77 -5.72
N VAL A 252 -11.27 -9.85 -5.10
CA VAL A 252 -10.51 -11.09 -4.95
C VAL A 252 -10.66 -11.98 -6.18
N LEU A 253 -11.87 -12.15 -6.71
CA LEU A 253 -12.16 -13.14 -7.75
C LEU A 253 -12.07 -12.59 -9.17
N VAL A 254 -12.27 -11.30 -9.37
CA VAL A 254 -12.27 -10.66 -10.70
C VAL A 254 -11.04 -9.78 -10.80
N ASP A 255 -11.13 -8.53 -10.36
CA ASP A 255 -10.03 -7.60 -10.30
C ASP A 255 -10.44 -6.34 -9.51
N LEU A 256 -9.44 -5.56 -9.11
CA LEU A 256 -9.64 -4.32 -8.35
C LEU A 256 -10.40 -3.26 -9.16
N THR A 257 -10.19 -3.18 -10.47
CA THR A 257 -10.80 -2.15 -11.35
C THR A 257 -12.31 -2.34 -11.43
N VAL A 258 -12.74 -3.58 -11.72
CA VAL A 258 -14.16 -3.95 -11.76
C VAL A 258 -14.80 -3.75 -10.39
N ALA A 259 -14.11 -4.14 -9.32
CA ALA A 259 -14.62 -3.95 -7.97
C ALA A 259 -14.88 -2.48 -7.63
N ILE A 260 -13.96 -1.58 -8.01
CA ILE A 260 -14.14 -0.14 -7.79
C ILE A 260 -15.27 0.41 -8.65
N GLY A 261 -15.33 0.05 -9.94
CA GLY A 261 -16.38 0.52 -10.85
C GLY A 261 -17.77 0.11 -10.38
N VAL A 262 -17.98 -1.19 -10.15
CA VAL A 262 -19.26 -1.74 -9.68
C VAL A 262 -19.60 -1.21 -8.29
N GLY A 263 -18.63 -1.18 -7.38
CA GLY A 263 -18.83 -0.70 -6.01
C GLY A 263 -19.25 0.76 -5.96
N THR A 264 -18.64 1.61 -6.79
CA THR A 264 -18.97 3.04 -6.86
C THR A 264 -20.36 3.27 -7.43
N ILE A 265 -20.73 2.56 -8.50
CA ILE A 265 -22.05 2.68 -9.13
C ILE A 265 -23.16 2.26 -8.16
N ILE A 266 -23.04 1.07 -7.56
CA ILE A 266 -24.04 0.56 -6.62
C ILE A 266 -24.09 1.44 -5.36
N GLY A 267 -22.93 1.83 -4.83
CA GLY A 267 -22.86 2.72 -3.67
C GLY A 267 -23.53 4.07 -3.91
N LEU A 268 -23.35 4.65 -5.10
CA LEU A 268 -24.04 5.87 -5.49
C LEU A 268 -25.56 5.65 -5.61
N ALA A 269 -25.99 4.57 -6.26
CA ALA A 269 -27.41 4.24 -6.42
C ALA A 269 -28.12 4.05 -5.06
N LEU A 270 -27.49 3.37 -4.10
CA LEU A 270 -28.02 3.21 -2.75
C LEU A 270 -28.16 4.58 -2.04
N ARG A 271 -27.14 5.44 -2.13
CA ARG A 271 -27.19 6.79 -1.53
C ARG A 271 -28.26 7.68 -2.15
N LEU A 272 -28.46 7.60 -3.46
CA LEU A 272 -29.52 8.33 -4.17
C LEU A 272 -30.90 7.88 -3.69
N ARG A 273 -31.12 6.56 -3.62
CA ARG A 273 -32.38 5.98 -3.17
C ARG A 273 -32.71 6.34 -1.71
N ASP A 274 -31.69 6.37 -0.85
CA ASP A 274 -31.85 6.72 0.56
C ASP A 274 -32.01 8.22 0.81
N GLY A 275 -31.93 9.08 -0.23
CA GLY A 275 -31.98 10.53 -0.08
C GLY A 275 -30.80 11.14 0.69
N LYS A 276 -29.73 10.37 0.93
CA LYS A 276 -28.54 10.77 1.72
C LYS A 276 -27.49 11.52 0.88
N LEU A 277 -27.91 12.21 -0.18
CA LEU A 277 -27.04 13.17 -0.87
C LEU A 277 -26.91 14.42 0.00
N GLU A 278 -26.16 14.34 1.08
CA GLU A 278 -25.67 15.57 1.69
C GLU A 278 -24.75 16.24 0.68
N ALA A 279 -25.08 17.47 0.30
CA ALA A 279 -24.14 18.34 -0.41
C ALA A 279 -22.82 18.28 0.38
N PRO A 280 -21.68 18.08 -0.29
CA PRO A 280 -20.43 17.93 0.43
C PRO A 280 -20.22 19.18 1.29
N ARG A 281 -20.24 19.03 2.62
CA ARG A 281 -19.97 20.13 3.56
C ARG A 281 -18.48 20.43 3.56
N TRP A 282 -17.89 20.65 2.39
CA TRP A 282 -16.53 21.11 2.28
C TRP A 282 -16.56 22.63 2.46
N HIS A 283 -15.96 23.10 3.55
CA HIS A 283 -15.50 24.48 3.60
C HIS A 283 -14.39 24.62 2.56
N THR A 284 -14.67 25.24 1.42
CA THR A 284 -13.64 25.97 0.67
C THR A 284 -13.38 27.24 1.48
N PRO A 285 -12.20 27.44 2.11
CA PRO A 285 -11.83 28.76 2.63
C PRO A 285 -11.42 29.66 1.45
N ILE A 286 -12.23 29.70 0.39
CA ILE A 286 -12.19 30.83 -0.51
C ILE A 286 -13.14 31.82 0.13
N LYS A 287 -12.57 32.77 0.89
CA LYS A 287 -13.22 34.07 1.04
C LYS A 287 -13.36 34.62 -0.37
N LEU A 288 -14.43 34.26 -1.08
CA LEU A 288 -14.95 35.08 -2.15
C LEU A 288 -15.21 36.39 -1.44
N ALA A 289 -14.32 37.36 -1.65
CA ALA A 289 -14.58 38.73 -1.29
C ALA A 289 -15.96 39.01 -1.87
N ARG A 290 -16.97 39.13 -0.99
CA ARG A 290 -18.23 39.75 -1.36
C ARG A 290 -17.81 41.10 -1.92
N ARG A 291 -17.77 41.22 -3.25
CA ARG A 291 -17.91 42.51 -3.89
C ARG A 291 -19.28 42.98 -3.45
N ARG A 292 -19.26 43.80 -2.40
CA ARG A 292 -20.37 44.64 -2.00
C ARG A 292 -20.69 45.46 -3.25
N ASN A 293 -21.76 45.07 -3.94
CA ASN A 293 -22.46 45.97 -4.85
C ASN A 293 -22.89 47.15 -3.97
N ASN A 294 -22.09 48.20 -3.96
CA ASN A 294 -22.61 49.55 -3.72
C ASN A 294 -23.06 50.04 -5.10
N GLY A 295 -24.24 49.59 -5.52
CA GLY A 295 -25.15 50.45 -6.24
C GLY A 295 -26.21 50.82 -5.21
N ASP A 296 -26.17 52.06 -4.74
CA ASP A 296 -27.33 52.92 -4.50
C ASP A 296 -26.81 54.28 -3.98
N GLU A 297 -27.31 55.32 -4.65
CA GLU A 297 -27.09 56.78 -4.54
C GLU A 297 -25.93 57.41 -5.33
#